data_AF-A0A401NL37-F1
#
_entry.id   AF-A0A401NL37-F1
#
_cell.length_a   1.000
_cell.length_b   1.000
_cell.length_c   1.000
_cell.angle_alpha   90.00
_cell.angle_beta   90.00
_cell.angle_gamma   90.00
#
_symmetry.space_group_name_H-M   'P 1'
#
loop_
_entity.id
_entity.type
_entity.pdbx_description
1 polymer ?
#
loop_
_entity_poly.entity_id
_entity_poly.type
_entity_poly.pdbx_seq_one_letter_code
_entity_poly.pdbx_strand_id
1 'polypeptide(L)'
;LYRVHVGRLEVFSFKGLLLDLEDGNLLKLGEDGTVLRASHGTRILTVEEILETYGKKRKWKHFKTINGTFARSGKYHFYDNYFDLPGALLCARVVDLLDQNRNVKKYEFWKDVIASIEYNYKASAFKAVYNNHPV
;
A
#
# COMPACT_ATOMS: atom_id res chain seq x y z
N LEU A 1 -18.55 20.10 2.99
CA LEU A 1 -17.55 20.13 4.08
C LEU A 1 -16.77 18.82 4.10
N TYR A 2 -15.75 18.69 3.25
CA TYR A 2 -14.71 17.66 3.38
C TYR A 2 -13.38 18.35 3.08
N ARG A 3 -12.78 18.96 4.11
CA ARG A 3 -11.37 19.35 4.05
C ARG A 3 -10.55 18.07 4.20
N VAL A 4 -10.33 17.37 3.09
CA VAL A 4 -9.24 16.39 3.01
C VAL A 4 -7.98 17.19 3.28
N HIS A 5 -7.30 16.91 4.39
CA HIS A 5 -6.03 17.54 4.73
C HIS A 5 -5.00 17.06 3.70
N VAL A 6 -4.81 17.83 2.63
CA VAL A 6 -3.95 17.52 1.48
C VAL A 6 -2.54 17.14 1.91
N GLY A 7 -2.03 17.71 3.02
CA GLY A 7 -0.70 17.36 3.56
C GLY A 7 -0.55 15.93 4.11
N ARG A 8 -1.64 15.17 4.29
CA ARG A 8 -1.58 13.79 4.83
C ARG A 8 -1.42 12.72 3.73
N LEU A 9 -1.69 13.09 2.46
CA LEU A 9 -1.69 12.17 1.32
C LEU A 9 -0.35 12.06 0.60
N GLU A 10 0.56 13.02 0.79
CA GLU A 10 1.84 13.07 0.08
C GLU A 10 2.70 11.82 0.31
N VAL A 11 2.52 11.12 1.45
CA VAL A 11 3.27 9.92 1.82
C VAL A 11 2.99 8.70 0.93
N PHE A 12 1.90 8.73 0.13
CA PHE A 12 1.40 7.57 -0.61
C PHE A 12 1.69 7.61 -2.12
N SER A 13 2.30 8.69 -2.62
CA SER A 13 2.62 8.86 -4.05
C SER A 13 4.11 8.67 -4.37
N PHE A 14 4.85 7.96 -3.50
CA PHE A 14 6.27 7.70 -3.68
C PHE A 14 6.51 6.31 -4.28
N LYS A 15 7.34 6.24 -5.32
CA LYS A 15 7.86 4.96 -5.81
C LYS A 15 8.72 4.27 -4.74
N GLY A 16 8.63 2.95 -4.68
CA GLY A 16 9.38 2.12 -3.76
C GLY A 16 8.80 2.12 -2.34
N LEU A 17 7.47 2.22 -2.22
CA LEU A 17 6.76 1.87 -1.01
C LEU A 17 6.53 0.35 -0.98
N LEU A 18 6.45 -0.19 0.24
CA LEU A 18 6.11 -1.59 0.49
C LEU A 18 4.89 -1.67 1.40
N LEU A 19 3.87 -2.42 1.00
CA LEU A 19 2.77 -2.81 1.89
C LEU A 19 3.14 -4.13 2.59
N ASP A 20 3.24 -4.09 3.91
CA ASP A 20 3.28 -5.27 4.77
C ASP A 20 1.85 -5.79 4.97
N LEU A 21 1.58 -6.96 4.41
CA LEU A 21 0.24 -7.57 4.40
C LEU A 21 -0.10 -8.27 5.73
N GLU A 22 0.91 -8.57 6.55
CA GLU A 22 0.69 -9.17 7.86
C GLU A 22 0.20 -8.10 8.83
N ASP A 23 0.85 -6.95 8.82
CA ASP A 23 0.65 -5.90 9.84
C ASP A 23 -0.12 -4.68 9.31
N GLY A 24 -0.49 -4.63 8.03
CA GLY A 24 -1.27 -3.53 7.44
C GLY A 24 -0.49 -2.22 7.31
N ASN A 25 0.83 -2.30 7.31
CA ASN A 25 1.71 -1.15 7.33
C ASN A 25 2.25 -0.82 5.94
N LEU A 26 2.29 0.46 5.60
CA LEU A 26 3.04 0.95 4.44
C LEU A 26 4.40 1.45 4.89
N LEU A 27 5.46 0.92 4.28
CA LEU A 27 6.84 1.10 4.67
C LEU A 27 7.62 1.78 3.56
N LYS A 28 8.44 2.77 3.94
CA LYS A 28 9.58 3.23 3.15
C LYS A 28 10.84 2.63 3.74
N LEU A 29 11.47 1.73 3.00
CA LEU A 29 12.70 1.06 3.42
C LEU A 29 13.93 1.76 2.85
N GLY A 30 15.01 1.76 3.62
CA GLY A 30 16.36 2.03 3.14
C GLY A 30 16.95 0.78 2.47
N GLU A 31 18.10 0.96 1.81
CA GLU A 31 18.80 -0.11 1.07
C GLU A 31 19.21 -1.30 1.94
N ASP A 32 19.32 -1.10 3.24
CA ASP A 32 19.70 -2.13 4.21
C ASP A 32 18.48 -2.69 4.98
N GLY A 33 17.26 -2.32 4.58
CA GLY A 33 16.01 -2.77 5.21
C GLY A 33 15.59 -1.99 6.45
N THR A 34 16.25 -0.87 6.72
CA THR A 34 15.82 0.06 7.77
C THR A 34 14.50 0.72 7.40
N VAL A 35 13.52 0.71 8.30
CA VAL A 35 12.27 1.45 8.16
C VAL A 35 12.55 2.94 8.36
N LEU A 36 12.51 3.69 7.26
CA LEU A 36 12.73 5.15 7.23
C LEU A 36 11.46 5.91 7.58
N ARG A 37 10.31 5.43 7.09
CA ARG A 37 8.97 5.94 7.38
C ARG A 37 7.98 4.77 7.38
N ALA A 38 6.93 4.88 8.18
CA ALA A 38 5.86 3.91 8.21
C ALA A 38 4.50 4.58 8.47
N SER A 39 3.44 4.00 7.94
CA SER A 39 2.06 4.26 8.35
C SER A 39 1.34 2.95 8.61
N HIS A 40 0.40 2.95 9.55
CA HIS A 40 -0.61 1.91 9.69
C HIS A 40 -1.91 2.44 9.11
N GLY A 41 -2.38 1.82 8.02
CA GLY A 41 -3.37 2.46 7.17
C GLY A 41 -2.91 3.86 6.75
N THR A 42 -3.77 4.87 6.92
CA THR A 42 -3.41 6.27 6.63
C THR A 42 -2.79 7.04 7.80
N ARG A 43 -2.63 6.39 8.95
CA ARG A 43 -2.03 7.00 10.14
C ARG A 43 -0.52 6.80 10.12
N ILE A 44 0.22 7.89 9.93
CA ILE A 44 1.69 7.89 10.05
C ILE A 44 2.07 7.46 11.47
N LEU A 45 3.04 6.55 11.56
CA LEU A 45 3.60 6.10 12.83
C LEU A 45 4.63 7.11 13.36
N THR A 46 4.64 7.34 14.66
CA THR A 46 5.71 8.12 15.30
C THR A 46 7.02 7.35 15.33
N VAL A 47 8.11 8.03 15.69
CA VAL A 47 9.42 7.38 15.84
C VAL A 47 9.39 6.32 16.93
N GLU A 48 8.67 6.57 18.02
CA GLU A 48 8.50 5.67 19.15
C GLU A 48 7.73 4.42 18.72
N GLU A 49 6.61 4.59 18.00
CA GLU A 49 5.83 3.47 17.47
C GLU A 49 6.66 2.62 16.48
N ILE A 50 7.49 3.25 15.64
CA ILE A 50 8.42 2.54 14.75
C ILE A 50 9.45 1.75 15.55
N LEU A 51 10.01 2.31 16.62
CA LEU A 51 10.99 1.64 17.46
C LEU A 51 10.38 0.47 18.24
N GLU A 52 9.14 0.62 18.68
CA GLU A 52 8.37 -0.44 19.34
C GLU A 52 8.06 -1.58 18.36
N THR A 53 7.59 -1.25 17.15
CA THR A 53 7.18 -2.23 16.14
C THR A 53 8.36 -2.98 15.51
N TYR A 54 9.44 -2.27 15.16
CA TYR A 54 10.56 -2.81 14.38
C TYR A 54 11.88 -2.93 15.16
N GLY A 55 11.83 -2.68 16.48
CA GLY A 55 12.98 -2.69 17.38
C GLY A 55 13.93 -1.51 17.19
N LYS A 56 14.95 -1.42 18.06
CA LYS A 56 15.93 -0.32 18.07
C LYS A 56 16.65 -0.10 16.73
N LYS A 57 16.89 -1.17 15.97
CA LYS A 57 17.53 -1.12 14.65
C LYS A 57 16.57 -0.79 13.51
N ARG A 58 15.27 -0.65 13.80
CA ARG A 58 14.18 -0.38 12.84
C ARG A 58 14.22 -1.33 11.64
N LYS A 59 14.50 -2.61 11.86
CA LYS A 59 14.66 -3.58 10.77
C LYS A 59 13.35 -4.27 10.49
N TRP A 60 12.92 -4.24 9.24
CA TRP A 60 11.76 -5.00 8.83
C TRP A 60 12.09 -6.50 8.73
N LYS A 61 11.28 -7.34 9.37
CA LYS A 61 11.51 -8.79 9.57
C LYS A 61 11.73 -9.58 8.27
N HIS A 62 11.07 -9.18 7.17
CA HIS A 62 11.13 -9.89 5.89
C HIS A 62 12.16 -9.29 4.91
N PHE A 63 12.96 -8.30 5.31
CA PHE A 63 13.87 -7.66 4.37
C PHE A 63 14.88 -8.63 3.73
N LYS A 64 15.44 -9.55 4.53
CA LYS A 64 16.41 -10.55 4.05
C LYS A 64 15.82 -11.58 3.09
N THR A 65 14.49 -11.72 3.06
CA THR A 65 13.80 -12.69 2.18
C THR A 65 13.33 -12.05 0.87
N ILE A 66 13.62 -10.76 0.65
CA ILE A 66 13.46 -10.13 -0.66
C ILE A 66 14.57 -10.68 -1.57
N ASN A 67 14.24 -11.67 -2.39
CA ASN A 67 15.19 -12.41 -3.23
C ASN A 67 15.59 -11.67 -4.52
N GLY A 68 15.78 -10.35 -4.48
CA GLY A 68 16.15 -9.53 -5.64
C GLY A 68 15.07 -9.42 -6.73
N THR A 69 14.18 -10.39 -6.84
CA THR A 69 12.87 -10.28 -7.47
C THR A 69 11.94 -9.60 -6.48
N PHE A 70 11.47 -8.40 -6.81
CA PHE A 70 10.35 -7.70 -6.14
C PHE A 70 9.00 -8.44 -6.32
N ALA A 71 9.06 -9.78 -6.44
CA ALA A 71 7.95 -10.64 -6.72
C ALA A 71 7.01 -10.67 -5.51
N ARG A 72 5.74 -10.40 -5.81
CA ARG A 72 4.58 -10.43 -4.92
C ARG A 72 4.66 -11.67 -4.02
N SER A 73 4.95 -11.46 -2.74
CA SER A 73 4.85 -12.50 -1.72
C SER A 73 3.46 -12.45 -1.12
N GLY A 74 2.96 -13.56 -0.57
CA GLY A 74 1.76 -13.52 0.28
C GLY A 74 1.93 -12.66 1.55
N LYS A 75 3.14 -12.13 1.80
CA LYS A 75 3.50 -11.31 2.96
C LYS A 75 3.64 -9.82 2.64
N TYR A 76 3.92 -9.44 1.40
CA TYR A 76 4.12 -8.03 1.04
C TYR A 76 3.87 -7.73 -0.43
N HIS A 77 3.60 -6.46 -0.72
CA HIS A 77 3.49 -5.93 -2.08
C HIS A 77 4.36 -4.67 -2.26
N PHE A 78 5.12 -4.60 -3.36
CA PHE A 78 5.94 -3.45 -3.72
C PHE A 78 5.23 -2.57 -4.73
N TYR A 79 5.19 -1.26 -4.47
CA TYR A 79 4.76 -0.24 -5.42
C TYR A 79 5.99 0.32 -6.15
N ASP A 80 6.47 -0.42 -7.15
CA ASP A 80 7.71 -0.14 -7.87
C ASP A 80 7.51 0.49 -9.26
N ASN A 81 6.26 0.61 -9.71
CA ASN A 81 5.88 1.24 -10.96
C ASN A 81 4.77 2.27 -10.70
N TYR A 82 4.45 3.09 -11.71
CA TYR A 82 3.46 4.16 -11.53
C TYR A 82 2.01 3.71 -11.69
N PHE A 83 1.78 2.50 -12.22
CA PHE A 83 0.44 2.00 -12.53
C PHE A 83 -0.30 1.57 -11.26
N ASP A 84 0.42 1.00 -10.29
CA ASP A 84 -0.13 0.50 -9.03
C ASP A 84 0.01 1.46 -7.84
N LEU A 85 0.71 2.58 -7.98
CA LEU A 85 0.83 3.62 -6.93
C LEU A 85 -0.52 4.08 -6.34
N PRO A 86 -1.59 4.31 -7.13
CA PRO A 86 -2.91 4.63 -6.56
C PRO A 86 -3.43 3.54 -5.60
N GLY A 87 -3.00 2.29 -5.82
CA GLY A 87 -3.30 1.15 -4.96
C GLY A 87 -2.74 1.30 -3.54
N ALA A 88 -1.62 2.02 -3.34
CA ALA A 88 -1.04 2.22 -2.02
C ALA A 88 -2.00 2.96 -1.08
N LEU A 89 -2.54 4.10 -1.53
CA LEU A 89 -3.52 4.85 -0.77
C LEU A 89 -4.81 4.04 -0.58
N LEU A 90 -5.29 3.35 -1.63
CA LEU A 90 -6.48 2.52 -1.52
C LEU A 90 -6.31 1.45 -0.44
N CYS A 91 -5.19 0.72 -0.45
CA CYS A 91 -4.89 -0.29 0.56
C CYS A 91 -4.83 0.32 1.97
N ALA A 92 -4.20 1.48 2.12
CA ALA A 92 -4.14 2.20 3.39
C ALA A 92 -5.53 2.53 3.95
N ARG A 93 -6.46 2.96 3.08
CA ARG A 93 -7.85 3.24 3.45
C ARG A 93 -8.64 1.99 3.80
N VAL A 94 -8.40 0.88 3.10
CA VAL A 94 -9.04 -0.40 3.43
C VAL A 94 -8.59 -0.88 4.81
N VAL A 95 -7.29 -0.75 5.14
CA VAL A 95 -6.77 -1.00 6.49
C VAL A 95 -7.52 -0.16 7.53
N ASP A 96 -7.63 1.17 7.33
CA ASP A 96 -8.36 2.06 8.25
C ASP A 96 -9.80 1.59 8.53
N LEU A 97 -10.50 1.08 7.51
CA LEU A 97 -11.89 0.61 7.60
C LEU A 97 -12.00 -0.76 8.29
N LEU A 98 -11.03 -1.64 8.02
CA LEU A 98 -10.98 -2.97 8.60
C LEU A 98 -10.68 -2.92 10.10
N ASP A 99 -9.81 -2.02 10.54
CA ASP A 99 -9.51 -1.80 11.95
C ASP A 99 -10.71 -1.32 12.77
N GLN A 100 -11.60 -0.53 12.16
CA GLN A 100 -12.81 -0.03 12.83
C GLN A 100 -13.75 -1.16 13.26
N ASN A 101 -13.72 -2.30 12.56
CA ASN A 101 -14.58 -3.44 12.83
C ASN A 101 -13.94 -4.51 13.73
N ARG A 102 -12.79 -4.19 14.37
CA ARG A 102 -12.04 -4.97 15.39
C ARG A 102 -12.25 -6.49 15.36
N ASN A 103 -11.49 -7.18 14.50
CA ASN A 103 -10.99 -8.55 14.68
C ASN A 103 -10.14 -9.06 13.50
N VAL A 104 -9.47 -8.15 12.78
CA VAL A 104 -8.69 -8.54 11.60
C VAL A 104 -7.34 -9.09 12.04
N LYS A 105 -7.16 -10.40 11.87
CA LYS A 105 -5.88 -11.08 12.18
C LYS A 105 -4.86 -10.95 11.05
N LYS A 106 -5.33 -10.75 9.80
CA LYS A 106 -4.52 -10.61 8.58
C LYS A 106 -5.27 -9.81 7.51
N TYR A 107 -4.54 -9.10 6.67
CA TYR A 107 -5.08 -8.34 5.55
C TYR A 107 -5.03 -9.13 4.25
N GLU A 108 -6.16 -9.67 3.79
CA GLU A 108 -6.24 -10.47 2.56
C GLU A 108 -6.78 -9.69 1.34
N PHE A 109 -7.30 -8.49 1.55
CA PHE A 109 -7.97 -7.66 0.53
C PHE A 109 -7.07 -7.25 -0.65
N TRP A 110 -5.75 -7.29 -0.49
CA TRP A 110 -4.79 -6.82 -1.48
C TRP A 110 -4.93 -7.56 -2.82
N LYS A 111 -5.31 -8.85 -2.81
CA LYS A 111 -5.51 -9.64 -4.03
C LYS A 111 -6.58 -9.01 -4.92
N ASP A 112 -7.66 -8.55 -4.30
CA ASP A 112 -8.78 -7.91 -4.99
C ASP A 112 -8.38 -6.54 -5.55
N VAL A 113 -7.54 -5.80 -4.80
CA VAL A 113 -6.98 -4.52 -5.27
C VAL A 113 -6.09 -4.73 -6.49
N ILE A 114 -5.17 -5.70 -6.45
CA ILE A 114 -4.30 -6.02 -7.59
C ILE A 114 -5.10 -6.51 -8.79
N ALA A 115 -6.06 -7.42 -8.58
CA ALA A 115 -6.95 -7.88 -9.65
C ALA A 115 -7.74 -6.74 -10.29
N SER A 116 -8.18 -5.76 -9.48
CA SER A 116 -8.89 -4.56 -9.96
C SER A 116 -7.98 -3.65 -10.79
N ILE A 117 -6.73 -3.44 -10.36
CA ILE A 117 -5.73 -2.68 -11.12
C ILE A 117 -5.45 -3.39 -12.46
N GLU A 118 -5.17 -4.70 -12.42
CA GLU A 118 -4.94 -5.50 -13.62
C GLU A 118 -6.14 -5.48 -14.58
N TYR A 119 -7.37 -5.51 -14.06
CA TYR A 119 -8.59 -5.38 -14.85
C TYR A 119 -8.68 -4.00 -15.54
N ASN A 120 -8.45 -2.91 -14.78
CA ASN A 120 -8.53 -1.54 -15.29
C ASN A 120 -7.49 -1.22 -16.37
N TYR A 121 -6.34 -1.90 -16.35
CA TYR A 121 -5.28 -1.70 -17.35
C TYR A 121 -5.39 -2.65 -18.57
N LYS A 122 -6.45 -3.48 -18.68
CA LYS A 122 -6.72 -4.22 -19.91
C LYS A 122 -7.08 -3.26 -21.03
N ALA A 123 -6.60 -3.52 -22.25
CA ALA A 123 -6.95 -2.71 -23.43
C ALA A 123 -8.49 -2.58 -23.63
N SER A 124 -9.25 -3.60 -23.24
CA SER A 124 -10.72 -3.58 -23.26
C SER A 124 -11.34 -2.55 -22.31
N ALA A 125 -10.68 -2.22 -21.20
CA ALA A 125 -11.16 -1.22 -20.24
C ALA A 125 -11.04 0.21 -20.79
N PHE A 126 -10.20 0.43 -21.80
CA PHE A 126 -10.04 1.71 -22.49
C PHE A 126 -10.89 1.83 -23.76
N LYS A 127 -11.71 0.83 -24.10
CA LYS A 127 -12.67 0.99 -25.20
C LYS A 127 -13.65 2.10 -24.80
N ALA A 128 -13.59 3.21 -25.52
CA ALA A 128 -14.57 4.27 -25.38
C ALA A 128 -15.96 3.68 -25.51
N VAL A 129 -16.83 3.97 -24.54
CA VAL A 129 -18.26 3.74 -24.69
C VAL A 129 -18.72 4.71 -25.78
N TYR A 130 -18.66 4.28 -27.04
CA TYR A 130 -19.37 4.95 -28.12
C TYR A 130 -20.86 4.70 -27.90
N ASN A 131 -21.47 5.50 -27.02
CA ASN A 131 -22.91 5.62 -27.00
C ASN A 131 -23.32 6.27 -28.31
N ASN A 132 -23.87 5.46 -29.21
CA ASN A 132 -24.60 5.88 -30.40
C ASN A 132 -25.83 6.71 -29.97
N HIS A 133 -25.63 7.96 -29.58
CA HIS A 133 -26.70 8.94 -29.57
C HIS A 133 -26.79 9.52 -30.99
N PRO A 134 -27.87 9.26 -31.74
CA PRO A 134 -28.11 9.97 -32.98
C PRO A 134 -28.35 11.45 -32.62
N VAL A 135 -27.54 12.33 -33.21
CA VAL A 135 -27.75 13.78 -33.24
C VAL A 135 -28.90 14.10 -34.18
#